data_AF-A0A4Q2CYV3-F1
#
_entry.id   AF-A0A4Q2CYV3-F1
#
_cell.length_a   1.000
_cell.length_b   1.000
_cell.length_c   1.000
_cell.angle_alpha   90.00
_cell.angle_beta   90.00
_cell.angle_gamma   90.00
#
_symmetry.space_group_name_H-M   'P 1'
#
loop_
_entity.id
_entity.type
_entity.pdbx_description
1 polymer ?
#
loop_
_entity_poly.entity_id
_entity_poly.type
_entity_poly.pdbx_seq_one_letter_code
_entity_poly.pdbx_strand_id
1 'polypeptide(L)'
;MVPRSLLKVEELSKVALGMQTLYDLRGKKSCREAPANHRQVTVESKVPGVVLVDGVDECEVEQEPRSHVSPRAGESIERTKDKDQLEILEVLREAALDPAFPFRIVIASRPESVFREFFNNENHKSSFAPSLVLDEKYNPNADILLFLEAKFSEIRRRYNLSPSWPPPGNPRHFARPSLWPTLLDQVLKATPTSARTNPFSHLDAFYTHILQSTPNRILAVKWLWLLKGEIPGWPHIFNDMRSPPAAFLLNLFLQTDNGNAEYVIGDLHSLIDVPPSDDLETPYKLYHKSLYDFLESEDRCGPIYVENLQCAEFLWGRVFDICTHKGLPACRPLDQQKFLHFFFNLFMPDISRFTSRLNFAPSSVDWWASGCVLHSEQGIMRMLYRVHLECHWYWCSLKCKLWRKSILRHCKKADWEVPSRTWLLRNRFDKFLDPSGVLRRKAEPKCA
;
A
#
# COMPACT_ATOMS: atom_id res chain seq x y z
N MET A 1 -48.08 -10.24 8.00
CA MET A 1 -46.71 -9.71 7.86
C MET A 1 -45.78 -10.89 7.68
N VAL A 2 -45.37 -11.17 6.45
CA VAL A 2 -44.34 -12.18 6.17
C VAL A 2 -42.97 -11.53 6.44
N PRO A 3 -42.05 -12.18 7.17
CA PRO A 3 -40.71 -11.64 7.39
C PRO A 3 -39.99 -11.33 6.07
N ARG A 4 -39.35 -10.16 5.94
CA ARG A 4 -38.56 -9.77 4.75
C ARG A 4 -37.41 -10.74 4.42
N SER A 5 -37.00 -11.60 5.37
CA SER A 5 -36.02 -12.67 5.14
C SER A 5 -36.52 -13.76 4.19
N LEU A 6 -37.82 -14.06 4.16
CA LEU A 6 -38.41 -15.06 3.25
C LEU A 6 -38.46 -14.59 1.79
N LEU A 7 -38.58 -13.27 1.57
CA LEU A 7 -38.57 -12.67 0.22
C LEU A 7 -37.18 -12.72 -0.44
N LYS A 8 -36.09 -12.60 0.34
CA LYS A 8 -34.71 -12.73 -0.19
C LYS A 8 -34.34 -14.17 -0.55
N VAL A 9 -34.89 -15.17 0.14
CA VAL A 9 -34.67 -16.60 -0.20
C VAL A 9 -35.37 -16.97 -1.51
N GLU A 10 -36.55 -16.42 -1.78
CA GLU A 10 -37.22 -16.57 -3.09
C GLU A 10 -36.48 -15.84 -4.22
N GLU A 11 -35.86 -14.69 -3.95
CA GLU A 11 -35.00 -14.01 -4.94
C GLU A 11 -33.69 -14.77 -5.19
N LEU A 12 -33.07 -15.36 -4.18
CA LEU A 12 -31.91 -16.26 -4.35
C LEU A 12 -32.27 -17.52 -5.15
N SER A 13 -33.47 -18.05 -4.99
CA SER A 13 -34.00 -19.13 -5.84
C SER A 13 -34.14 -18.68 -7.30
N LYS A 14 -34.57 -17.43 -7.55
CA LYS A 14 -34.64 -16.83 -8.90
C LYS A 14 -33.26 -16.53 -9.50
N VAL A 15 -32.28 -16.13 -8.69
CA VAL A 15 -30.88 -15.94 -9.13
C VAL A 15 -30.24 -17.30 -9.48
N ALA A 16 -30.51 -18.35 -8.69
CA ALA A 16 -30.08 -19.71 -8.98
C ALA A 16 -30.73 -20.29 -10.26
N LEU A 17 -32.00 -19.94 -10.54
CA LEU A 17 -32.70 -20.30 -11.78
C LEU A 17 -32.24 -19.49 -13.01
N GLY A 18 -31.68 -18.29 -12.80
CA GLY A 18 -31.13 -17.43 -13.87
C GLY A 18 -29.67 -17.73 -14.24
N MET A 19 -28.92 -18.45 -13.40
CA MET A 19 -27.49 -18.74 -13.61
C MET A 19 -27.20 -20.09 -14.29
N GLN A 20 -28.17 -20.67 -14.99
CA GLN A 20 -27.93 -21.87 -15.79
C GLN A 20 -27.29 -21.53 -17.15
N THR A 21 -26.15 -20.83 -17.13
CA THR A 21 -25.29 -20.70 -18.31
C THR A 21 -24.26 -21.83 -18.28
N LEU A 22 -24.54 -22.90 -19.01
CA LEU A 22 -23.59 -24.00 -19.25
C LEU A 22 -22.35 -23.45 -19.97
N TYR A 23 -21.21 -23.41 -19.28
CA TYR A 23 -19.91 -23.29 -19.92
C TYR A 23 -19.54 -24.66 -20.52
N ASP A 24 -19.79 -24.85 -21.81
CA ASP A 24 -19.18 -25.93 -22.58
C ASP A 24 -17.78 -25.49 -23.06
N LEU A 25 -16.77 -26.27 -22.70
CA LEU A 25 -15.37 -26.12 -23.09
C LEU A 25 -15.19 -26.46 -24.58
N ARG A 26 -15.73 -25.61 -25.46
CA ARG A 26 -15.30 -25.48 -26.86
C ARG A 26 -15.92 -24.22 -27.47
N GLY A 27 -15.09 -23.21 -27.72
CA GLY A 27 -15.52 -21.91 -28.21
C GLY A 27 -16.37 -21.97 -29.49
N LYS A 28 -17.59 -21.42 -29.40
CA LYS A 28 -18.33 -20.74 -30.48
C LYS A 28 -19.55 -20.03 -29.86
N LYS A 29 -19.55 -18.70 -29.89
CA LYS A 29 -20.72 -17.87 -29.53
C LYS A 29 -21.77 -17.98 -30.64
N SER A 30 -23.00 -18.33 -30.30
CA SER A 30 -24.17 -18.11 -31.16
C SER A 30 -25.39 -17.84 -30.29
N CYS A 31 -25.78 -16.56 -30.19
CA CYS A 31 -27.04 -16.15 -29.58
C CYS A 31 -28.20 -16.51 -30.52
N ARG A 32 -29.06 -17.43 -30.10
CA ARG A 32 -30.45 -17.54 -30.57
C ARG A 32 -31.32 -17.89 -29.38
N GLU A 33 -32.31 -17.06 -29.10
CA GLU A 33 -33.39 -17.35 -28.15
C GLU A 33 -34.14 -18.61 -28.61
N ALA A 34 -34.31 -19.57 -27.71
CA ALA A 34 -35.13 -20.76 -27.93
C ALA A 34 -36.24 -20.81 -26.85
N PRO A 35 -37.48 -21.21 -27.19
CA PRO A 35 -38.62 -21.06 -26.30
C PRO A 35 -38.63 -22.10 -25.19
N ALA A 36 -39.13 -21.69 -24.03
CA ALA A 36 -39.27 -22.48 -22.82
C ALA A 36 -40.21 -23.68 -23.03
N ASN A 37 -39.65 -24.89 -23.04
CA ASN A 37 -40.37 -26.12 -22.76
C ASN A 37 -39.59 -26.89 -21.69
N HIS A 38 -39.99 -26.70 -20.44
CA HIS A 38 -39.43 -27.40 -19.28
C HIS A 38 -39.84 -28.88 -19.32
N ARG A 39 -38.94 -29.75 -19.77
CA ARG A 39 -38.88 -31.14 -19.31
C ARG A 39 -37.68 -31.27 -18.38
N GLN A 40 -37.97 -31.26 -17.08
CA GLN A 40 -36.99 -31.42 -16.02
C GLN A 40 -36.53 -32.88 -16.00
N VAL A 41 -35.33 -33.13 -16.52
CA VAL A 41 -34.63 -34.41 -16.30
C VAL A 41 -33.83 -34.23 -15.02
N THR A 42 -34.29 -34.84 -13.93
CA THR A 42 -33.57 -34.88 -12.66
C THR A 42 -32.38 -35.82 -12.80
N VAL A 43 -31.18 -35.26 -12.98
CA VAL A 43 -29.92 -35.97 -12.79
C VAL A 43 -29.58 -35.88 -11.31
N GLU A 44 -29.76 -36.97 -10.57
CA GLU A 44 -29.30 -37.06 -9.17
C GLU A 44 -27.76 -37.08 -9.14
N SER A 45 -27.17 -35.92 -8.87
CA SER A 45 -25.75 -35.78 -8.56
C SER A 45 -25.49 -36.21 -7.12
N LYS A 46 -24.59 -37.19 -6.92
CA LYS A 46 -24.10 -37.63 -5.59
C LYS A 46 -23.09 -36.66 -4.96
N VAL A 47 -22.76 -35.56 -5.62
CA VAL A 47 -21.81 -34.56 -5.13
C VAL A 47 -22.59 -33.42 -4.48
N PRO A 48 -22.25 -32.99 -3.25
CA PRO A 48 -22.84 -31.79 -2.65
C PRO A 48 -22.69 -30.63 -3.63
N GLY A 49 -23.79 -29.97 -3.96
CA GLY A 49 -23.72 -28.81 -4.85
C GLY A 49 -22.88 -27.70 -4.21
N VAL A 50 -22.27 -26.85 -5.04
CA VAL A 50 -21.49 -25.71 -4.57
C VAL A 50 -22.12 -24.43 -5.13
N VAL A 51 -22.33 -23.45 -4.25
CA VAL A 51 -22.68 -22.08 -4.63
C VAL A 51 -21.40 -21.27 -4.66
N LEU A 52 -21.06 -20.72 -5.83
CA LEU A 52 -19.93 -19.83 -6.04
C LEU A 52 -20.44 -18.39 -6.05
N VAL A 53 -19.96 -17.57 -5.13
CA VAL A 53 -20.24 -16.14 -5.11
C VAL A 53 -18.95 -15.40 -5.38
N ASP A 54 -18.84 -14.82 -6.58
CA ASP A 54 -17.65 -14.15 -7.08
C ASP A 54 -17.85 -12.63 -7.04
N GLY A 55 -16.89 -11.90 -6.46
CA GLY A 55 -16.91 -10.44 -6.40
C GLY A 55 -17.94 -9.84 -5.44
N VAL A 56 -18.19 -10.46 -4.28
CA VAL A 56 -19.13 -9.90 -3.27
C VAL A 56 -18.72 -8.48 -2.83
N ASP A 57 -17.43 -8.16 -2.90
CA ASP A 57 -16.91 -6.82 -2.61
C ASP A 57 -17.30 -5.76 -3.66
N GLU A 58 -17.77 -6.18 -4.84
CA GLU A 58 -18.28 -5.29 -5.89
C GLU A 58 -19.77 -4.95 -5.72
N CYS A 59 -20.44 -5.52 -4.71
CA CYS A 59 -21.82 -5.16 -4.40
C CYS A 59 -21.90 -3.71 -3.91
N GLU A 60 -22.58 -2.85 -4.67
CA GLU A 60 -22.83 -1.45 -4.35
C GLU A 60 -24.33 -1.20 -4.09
N VAL A 61 -24.63 -0.12 -3.36
CA VAL A 61 -26.01 0.35 -3.17
C VAL A 61 -26.53 0.84 -4.51
N GLU A 62 -27.58 0.24 -5.06
CA GLU A 62 -28.26 0.75 -6.26
C GLU A 62 -28.73 2.19 -5.99
N GLN A 63 -27.98 3.17 -6.48
CA GLN A 63 -28.45 4.54 -6.61
C GLN A 63 -29.32 4.60 -7.86
N GLU A 64 -30.57 4.17 -7.74
CA GLU A 64 -31.62 4.48 -8.71
C GLU A 64 -31.55 6.00 -9.00
N PRO A 65 -31.35 6.44 -10.26
CA PRO A 65 -31.36 7.85 -10.59
C PRO A 65 -32.74 8.40 -10.25
N ARG A 66 -32.82 9.24 -9.21
CA ARG A 66 -34.07 9.80 -8.68
C ARG A 66 -34.89 10.49 -9.77
N SER A 67 -35.74 9.74 -10.47
CA SER A 67 -36.85 10.30 -11.24
C SER A 67 -37.98 10.63 -10.26
N HIS A 68 -38.12 11.92 -9.96
CA HIS A 68 -39.32 12.59 -9.46
C HIS A 68 -40.22 11.82 -8.46
N VAL A 69 -39.91 11.88 -7.16
CA VAL A 69 -40.94 11.71 -6.13
C VAL A 69 -40.76 12.73 -4.99
N SER A 70 -41.90 13.29 -4.60
CA SER A 70 -42.18 14.40 -3.70
C SER A 70 -41.49 14.34 -2.31
N PRO A 71 -41.13 15.48 -1.68
CA PRO A 71 -40.41 15.51 -0.41
C PRO A 71 -41.35 15.37 0.78
N ARG A 72 -41.87 14.16 1.04
CA ARG A 72 -42.56 13.81 2.30
C ARG A 72 -42.41 12.33 2.65
N ALA A 73 -41.23 11.92 3.12
CA ALA A 73 -41.02 10.77 3.99
C ALA A 73 -39.62 10.91 4.61
N GLY A 74 -39.47 10.53 5.89
CA GLY A 74 -38.34 10.87 6.76
C GLY A 74 -36.97 10.41 6.26
N GLU A 75 -35.93 10.89 6.95
CA GLU A 75 -34.52 10.53 6.80
C GLU A 75 -34.36 9.09 6.32
N SER A 76 -34.10 8.93 5.02
CA SER A 76 -33.55 7.68 4.51
C SER A 76 -32.18 7.56 5.16
N ILE A 77 -32.07 6.69 6.17
CA ILE A 77 -30.78 6.24 6.69
C ILE A 77 -30.01 5.75 5.48
N GLU A 78 -29.05 6.56 5.03
CA GLU A 78 -28.21 6.25 3.88
C GLU A 78 -27.46 4.97 4.24
N ARG A 79 -27.85 3.86 3.61
CA ARG A 79 -27.21 2.56 3.81
C ARG A 79 -25.80 2.66 3.25
N THR A 80 -24.81 2.23 4.03
CA THR A 80 -23.41 2.19 3.61
C THR A 80 -23.14 0.86 2.92
N LYS A 81 -22.23 0.87 1.93
CA LYS A 81 -21.76 -0.34 1.22
C LYS A 81 -21.42 -1.48 2.20
N ASP A 82 -20.70 -1.15 3.26
CA ASP A 82 -20.26 -2.09 4.28
C ASP A 82 -21.40 -2.81 5.00
N LYS A 83 -22.52 -2.11 5.25
CA LYS A 83 -23.69 -2.71 5.89
C LYS A 83 -24.38 -3.70 4.98
N ASP A 84 -24.43 -3.42 3.69
CA ASP A 84 -25.06 -4.31 2.71
C ASP A 84 -24.17 -5.53 2.45
N GLN A 85 -22.85 -5.34 2.33
CA GLN A 85 -21.88 -6.45 2.29
C GLN A 85 -21.99 -7.33 3.54
N LEU A 86 -22.06 -6.74 4.74
CA LEU A 86 -22.21 -7.49 5.99
C LEU A 86 -23.53 -8.27 6.04
N GLU A 87 -24.65 -7.65 5.61
CA GLU A 87 -25.95 -8.33 5.55
C GLU A 87 -25.91 -9.52 4.58
N ILE A 88 -25.25 -9.38 3.41
CA ILE A 88 -25.04 -10.49 2.46
C ILE A 88 -24.26 -11.62 3.14
N LEU A 89 -23.14 -11.30 3.80
CA LEU A 89 -22.30 -12.28 4.48
C LEU A 89 -23.06 -13.02 5.60
N GLU A 90 -23.86 -12.31 6.40
CA GLU A 90 -24.71 -12.91 7.42
C GLU A 90 -25.75 -13.86 6.82
N VAL A 91 -26.45 -13.45 5.75
CA VAL A 91 -27.44 -14.30 5.07
C VAL A 91 -26.80 -15.57 4.51
N LEU A 92 -25.63 -15.45 3.86
CA LEU A 92 -24.90 -16.61 3.35
C LEU A 92 -24.45 -17.55 4.48
N ARG A 93 -24.02 -17.01 5.62
CA ARG A 93 -23.66 -17.81 6.80
C ARG A 93 -24.87 -18.56 7.36
N GLU A 94 -25.99 -17.88 7.55
CA GLU A 94 -27.22 -18.51 8.07
C GLU A 94 -27.71 -19.61 7.13
N ALA A 95 -27.67 -19.38 5.80
CA ALA A 95 -27.98 -20.40 4.82
C ALA A 95 -27.05 -21.61 4.91
N ALA A 96 -25.73 -21.39 5.05
CA ALA A 96 -24.77 -22.48 5.18
C ALA A 96 -24.90 -23.29 6.49
N LEU A 97 -25.49 -22.71 7.54
CA LEU A 97 -25.74 -23.37 8.81
C LEU A 97 -27.08 -24.13 8.87
N ASP A 98 -28.00 -23.85 7.94
CA ASP A 98 -29.29 -24.54 7.86
C ASP A 98 -29.10 -25.99 7.39
N PRO A 99 -29.48 -27.01 8.19
CA PRO A 99 -29.41 -28.42 7.79
C PRO A 99 -30.20 -28.75 6.52
N ALA A 100 -31.22 -27.95 6.19
CA ALA A 100 -32.00 -28.08 4.96
C ALA A 100 -31.31 -27.50 3.72
N PHE A 101 -30.20 -26.77 3.89
CA PHE A 101 -29.42 -26.21 2.79
C PHE A 101 -28.30 -27.17 2.37
N PRO A 102 -28.43 -27.88 1.23
CA PRO A 102 -27.53 -28.98 0.88
C PRO A 102 -26.24 -28.53 0.17
N PHE A 103 -25.99 -27.22 0.05
CA PHE A 103 -24.89 -26.67 -0.72
C PHE A 103 -23.75 -26.16 0.15
N ARG A 104 -22.51 -26.30 -0.33
CA ARG A 104 -21.36 -25.55 0.22
C ARG A 104 -21.25 -24.21 -0.48
N ILE A 105 -20.92 -23.16 0.27
CA ILE A 105 -20.74 -21.82 -0.29
C ILE A 105 -19.24 -21.51 -0.37
N VAL A 106 -18.80 -21.04 -1.52
CA VAL A 106 -17.44 -20.52 -1.75
C VAL A 106 -17.58 -19.06 -2.15
N ILE A 107 -16.93 -18.19 -1.38
CA ILE A 107 -16.94 -16.74 -1.59
C ILE A 107 -15.56 -16.34 -2.08
N ALA A 108 -15.50 -15.67 -3.23
CA ALA A 108 -14.32 -14.99 -3.73
C ALA A 108 -14.55 -13.49 -3.60
N SER A 109 -13.65 -12.82 -2.89
CA SER A 109 -13.70 -11.37 -2.73
C SER A 109 -12.31 -10.78 -2.51
N ARG A 110 -12.18 -9.47 -2.75
CA ARG A 110 -11.02 -8.71 -2.26
C ARG A 110 -11.01 -8.65 -0.74
N PRO A 111 -9.82 -8.53 -0.10
CA PRO A 111 -9.70 -8.52 1.35
C PRO A 111 -10.08 -7.15 1.97
N GLU A 112 -11.25 -6.59 1.62
CA GLU A 112 -11.77 -5.35 2.24
C GLU A 112 -12.04 -5.56 3.75
N SER A 113 -12.10 -4.48 4.54
CA SER A 113 -12.24 -4.50 6.01
C SER A 113 -13.37 -5.43 6.46
N VAL A 114 -14.56 -5.25 5.89
CA VAL A 114 -15.77 -6.02 6.23
C VAL A 114 -15.56 -7.52 6.11
N PHE A 115 -14.94 -8.00 5.02
CA PHE A 115 -14.67 -9.43 4.84
C PHE A 115 -13.60 -9.93 5.81
N ARG A 116 -12.53 -9.14 6.01
CA ARG A 116 -11.46 -9.51 6.94
C ARG A 116 -11.98 -9.63 8.36
N GLU A 117 -12.76 -8.67 8.83
CA GLU A 117 -13.34 -8.69 10.17
C GLU A 117 -14.34 -9.84 10.32
N PHE A 118 -15.23 -10.03 9.35
CA PHE A 118 -16.24 -11.07 9.39
C PHE A 118 -15.65 -12.48 9.47
N PHE A 119 -14.67 -12.80 8.61
CA PHE A 119 -14.07 -14.14 8.56
C PHE A 119 -13.02 -14.40 9.65
N ASN A 120 -12.37 -13.35 10.18
CA ASN A 120 -11.40 -13.51 11.28
C ASN A 120 -12.00 -13.40 12.68
N ASN A 121 -13.30 -13.11 12.81
CA ASN A 121 -13.98 -13.03 14.09
C ASN A 121 -13.99 -14.39 14.81
N GLU A 122 -13.43 -14.46 16.01
CA GLU A 122 -13.34 -15.68 16.84
C GLU A 122 -14.71 -16.35 17.04
N ASN A 123 -15.79 -15.58 17.10
CA ASN A 123 -17.15 -16.10 17.26
C ASN A 123 -17.64 -16.89 16.03
N HIS A 124 -17.00 -16.74 14.88
CA HIS A 124 -17.40 -17.36 13.62
C HIS A 124 -16.33 -18.28 13.01
N LYS A 125 -15.11 -18.35 13.58
CA LYS A 125 -14.02 -19.17 13.04
C LYS A 125 -14.35 -20.65 12.89
N SER A 126 -15.19 -21.21 13.76
CA SER A 126 -15.63 -22.61 13.67
C SER A 126 -16.60 -22.87 12.51
N SER A 127 -17.23 -21.83 11.97
CA SER A 127 -18.21 -21.92 10.89
C SER A 127 -17.58 -21.84 9.49
N PHE A 128 -16.28 -21.52 9.39
CA PHE A 128 -15.61 -21.33 8.11
C PHE A 128 -14.44 -22.30 7.92
N ALA A 129 -14.24 -22.74 6.67
CA ALA A 129 -12.98 -23.36 6.28
C ALA A 129 -11.85 -22.31 6.28
N PRO A 130 -10.57 -22.73 6.39
CA PRO A 130 -9.45 -21.81 6.27
C PRO A 130 -9.51 -21.00 4.96
N SER A 131 -9.34 -19.69 5.06
CA SER A 131 -9.30 -18.80 3.90
C SER A 131 -8.12 -19.16 2.98
N LEU A 132 -8.38 -19.17 1.67
CA LEU A 132 -7.37 -19.34 0.65
C LEU A 132 -6.97 -17.97 0.10
N VAL A 133 -5.90 -17.39 0.65
CA VAL A 133 -5.33 -16.13 0.14
C VAL A 133 -4.51 -16.44 -1.11
N LEU A 134 -4.90 -15.86 -2.24
CA LEU A 134 -4.20 -15.98 -3.52
C LEU A 134 -3.10 -14.91 -3.61
N ASP A 135 -1.91 -15.21 -3.08
CA ASP A 135 -0.77 -14.31 -3.02
C ASP A 135 0.48 -14.87 -3.76
N GLU A 136 1.63 -14.23 -3.57
CA GLU A 136 2.92 -14.60 -4.15
C GLU A 136 3.35 -16.04 -3.86
N LYS A 137 2.77 -16.72 -2.86
CA LYS A 137 3.08 -18.12 -2.53
C LYS A 137 2.84 -19.07 -3.71
N TYR A 138 1.91 -18.73 -4.60
CA TYR A 138 1.59 -19.54 -5.78
C TYR A 138 2.43 -19.19 -7.01
N ASN A 139 3.41 -18.30 -6.88
CA ASN A 139 4.24 -17.82 -7.99
C ASN A 139 3.40 -17.36 -9.20
N PRO A 140 2.53 -16.36 -9.02
CA PRO A 140 1.65 -15.87 -10.08
C PRO A 140 2.42 -15.44 -11.33
N ASN A 141 3.69 -15.06 -11.16
CA ASN A 141 4.61 -14.73 -12.23
C ASN A 141 4.84 -15.87 -13.22
N ALA A 142 4.93 -17.12 -12.75
CA ALA A 142 5.06 -18.29 -13.62
C ALA A 142 3.76 -18.56 -14.40
N ASP A 143 2.61 -18.39 -13.75
CA ASP A 143 1.31 -18.58 -14.39
C ASP A 143 1.01 -17.50 -15.42
N ILE A 144 1.32 -16.23 -15.11
CA ILE A 144 1.24 -15.12 -16.06
C ILE A 144 2.16 -15.37 -17.26
N LEU A 145 3.40 -15.84 -17.03
CA LEU A 145 4.31 -16.19 -18.11
C LEU A 145 3.72 -17.28 -19.01
N LEU A 146 3.23 -18.36 -18.42
CA LEU A 146 2.59 -19.45 -19.15
C LEU A 146 1.39 -18.97 -19.97
N PHE A 147 0.53 -18.14 -19.37
CA PHE A 147 -0.62 -17.54 -20.04
C PHE A 147 -0.19 -16.67 -21.24
N LEU A 148 0.81 -15.79 -21.04
CA LEU A 148 1.32 -14.92 -22.10
C LEU A 148 1.96 -15.72 -23.23
N GLU A 149 2.78 -16.73 -22.92
CA GLU A 149 3.37 -17.63 -23.92
C GLU A 149 2.29 -18.33 -24.74
N ALA A 150 1.24 -18.83 -24.08
CA ALA A 150 0.10 -19.44 -24.74
C ALA A 150 -0.64 -18.44 -25.64
N LYS A 151 -0.89 -17.21 -25.16
CA LYS A 151 -1.59 -16.16 -25.92
C LYS A 151 -0.78 -15.63 -27.10
N PHE A 152 0.52 -15.39 -26.94
CA PHE A 152 1.38 -15.04 -28.06
C PHE A 152 1.46 -16.16 -29.09
N SER A 153 1.49 -17.42 -28.66
CA SER A 153 1.39 -18.58 -29.56
C SER A 153 0.07 -18.63 -30.31
N GLU A 154 -1.05 -18.30 -29.65
CA GLU A 154 -2.36 -18.18 -30.27
C GLU A 154 -2.38 -17.09 -31.34
N ILE A 155 -1.88 -15.90 -31.03
CA ILE A 155 -1.80 -14.76 -31.96
C ILE A 155 -0.89 -15.09 -33.15
N ARG A 156 0.29 -15.69 -32.91
CA ARG A 156 1.21 -16.14 -33.98
C ARG A 156 0.50 -17.03 -34.99
N ARG A 157 -0.24 -18.03 -34.50
CA ARG A 157 -1.01 -18.95 -35.36
C ARG A 157 -2.14 -18.23 -36.09
N ARG A 158 -2.88 -17.37 -35.40
CA ARG A 158 -4.06 -16.67 -35.95
C ARG A 158 -3.70 -15.70 -37.08
N TYR A 159 -2.57 -15.01 -36.97
CA TYR A 159 -2.15 -13.98 -37.93
C TYR A 159 -0.93 -14.39 -38.76
N ASN A 160 -0.53 -15.67 -38.71
CA ASN A 160 0.62 -16.22 -39.42
C ASN A 160 1.92 -15.42 -39.21
N LEU A 161 2.15 -14.99 -37.96
CA LEU A 161 3.33 -14.22 -37.58
C LEU A 161 4.53 -15.15 -37.37
N SER A 162 5.74 -14.60 -37.55
CA SER A 162 6.98 -15.35 -37.35
C SER A 162 7.01 -16.05 -35.98
N PRO A 163 7.59 -17.27 -35.88
CA PRO A 163 7.91 -17.88 -34.59
C PRO A 163 8.76 -16.99 -33.69
N SER A 164 9.55 -16.09 -34.28
CA SER A 164 10.35 -15.09 -33.57
C SER A 164 9.56 -13.84 -33.16
N TRP A 165 8.23 -13.82 -33.28
CA TRP A 165 7.36 -12.74 -32.82
C TRP A 165 6.68 -13.12 -31.49
N PRO A 166 6.72 -12.26 -30.46
CA PRO A 166 7.41 -10.96 -30.42
C PRO A 166 8.94 -11.13 -30.51
N PRO A 167 9.67 -10.15 -31.08
CA PRO A 167 11.12 -10.22 -31.28
C PRO A 167 11.84 -10.62 -29.98
N PRO A 168 12.76 -11.60 -30.03
CA PRO A 168 13.46 -12.03 -28.83
C PRO A 168 14.35 -10.91 -28.31
N GLY A 169 13.96 -10.30 -27.19
CA GLY A 169 14.90 -9.64 -26.30
C GLY A 169 15.85 -10.69 -25.71
N ASN A 170 16.98 -10.93 -26.37
CA ASN A 170 18.14 -11.76 -25.98
C ASN A 170 17.88 -12.93 -24.97
N PRO A 171 17.98 -14.21 -25.37
CA PRO A 171 17.50 -15.39 -24.63
C PRO A 171 18.19 -15.73 -23.28
N ARG A 172 19.15 -14.92 -22.81
CA ARG A 172 19.69 -15.01 -21.43
C ARG A 172 19.00 -14.07 -20.44
N HIS A 173 18.00 -13.29 -20.86
CA HIS A 173 17.32 -12.29 -20.03
C HIS A 173 15.88 -12.65 -19.60
N PHE A 174 15.30 -13.77 -20.06
CA PHE A 174 13.93 -14.18 -19.71
C PHE A 174 13.79 -14.81 -18.32
N ALA A 175 14.89 -15.12 -17.64
CA ALA A 175 14.89 -15.78 -16.32
C ALA A 175 15.04 -14.79 -15.13
N ARG A 176 14.90 -13.48 -15.34
CA ARG A 176 14.94 -12.49 -14.25
C ARG A 176 13.71 -11.58 -14.25
N PRO A 177 13.02 -11.38 -13.11
CA PRO A 177 11.82 -10.53 -12.96
C PRO A 177 11.99 -9.04 -13.29
N SER A 178 13.17 -8.59 -13.71
CA SER A 178 13.54 -7.16 -13.78
C SER A 178 13.30 -6.50 -15.14
N LEU A 179 12.84 -7.22 -16.17
CA LEU A 179 12.75 -6.71 -17.55
C LEU A 179 11.36 -6.77 -18.21
N TRP A 180 10.29 -7.09 -17.46
CA TRP A 180 8.91 -6.84 -17.94
C TRP A 180 8.63 -5.40 -18.38
N PRO A 181 9.25 -4.35 -17.80
CA PRO A 181 9.08 -3.00 -18.32
C PRO A 181 9.45 -2.89 -19.79
N THR A 182 10.40 -3.67 -20.31
CA THR A 182 10.92 -3.54 -21.68
C THR A 182 10.05 -4.22 -22.73
N LEU A 183 9.44 -5.37 -22.42
CA LEU A 183 8.49 -6.04 -23.30
C LEU A 183 7.14 -5.32 -23.30
N LEU A 184 6.70 -4.85 -22.13
CA LEU A 184 5.55 -3.98 -22.01
C LEU A 184 5.81 -2.65 -22.74
N ASP A 185 7.01 -2.07 -22.65
CA ASP A 185 7.40 -0.89 -23.41
C ASP A 185 7.35 -1.13 -24.93
N GLN A 186 7.74 -2.32 -25.40
CA GLN A 186 7.70 -2.63 -26.83
C GLN A 186 6.27 -2.84 -27.34
N VAL A 187 5.38 -3.41 -26.53
CA VAL A 187 3.95 -3.55 -26.83
C VAL A 187 3.24 -2.19 -26.71
N LEU A 188 3.60 -1.35 -25.74
CA LEU A 188 3.09 0.01 -25.57
C LEU A 188 3.60 0.96 -26.66
N LYS A 189 4.85 0.81 -27.13
CA LYS A 189 5.43 1.56 -28.26
C LYS A 189 4.88 1.11 -29.63
N ALA A 190 4.27 -0.06 -29.70
CA ALA A 190 3.44 -0.45 -30.84
C ALA A 190 2.05 0.21 -30.70
N THR A 191 2.01 1.55 -30.70
CA THR A 191 0.75 2.29 -30.67
C THR A 191 0.03 2.16 -32.02
N PRO A 192 -1.30 1.92 -32.03
CA PRO A 192 -2.16 2.33 -33.12
C PRO A 192 -2.02 3.83 -33.32
N THR A 193 -2.08 4.30 -34.56
CA THR A 193 -1.89 5.70 -35.01
C THR A 193 -2.85 6.75 -34.40
N SER A 194 -3.63 6.41 -33.38
CA SER A 194 -4.46 7.33 -32.60
C SER A 194 -3.96 7.42 -31.15
N ALA A 195 -3.06 8.37 -30.90
CA ALA A 195 -2.71 8.83 -29.57
C ALA A 195 -3.93 9.48 -28.90
N ARG A 196 -4.76 8.71 -28.18
CA ARG A 196 -5.84 9.34 -27.39
C ARG A 196 -6.48 8.55 -26.25
N THR A 197 -6.17 7.28 -26.05
CA THR A 197 -6.80 6.50 -24.98
C THR A 197 -5.74 5.93 -24.06
N ASN A 198 -5.66 6.46 -22.84
CA ASN A 198 -4.83 5.90 -21.77
C ASN A 198 -5.19 4.40 -21.63
N PRO A 199 -4.26 3.46 -21.89
CA PRO A 199 -4.55 2.02 -21.84
C PRO A 199 -4.88 1.54 -20.42
N PHE A 200 -4.56 2.34 -19.40
CA PHE A 200 -4.86 2.06 -18.00
C PHE A 200 -6.11 2.80 -17.49
N SER A 201 -6.92 3.41 -18.37
CA SER A 201 -8.05 4.26 -17.95
C SER A 201 -9.03 3.57 -16.98
N HIS A 202 -9.33 2.28 -17.18
CA HIS A 202 -10.21 1.53 -16.29
C HIS A 202 -9.56 1.27 -14.92
N LEU A 203 -8.26 0.98 -14.91
CA LEU A 203 -7.49 0.79 -13.67
C LEU A 203 -7.32 2.11 -12.91
N ASP A 204 -7.13 3.22 -13.63
CA ASP A 204 -7.04 4.57 -13.07
C ASP A 204 -8.38 5.00 -12.46
N ALA A 205 -9.49 4.70 -13.14
CA ALA A 205 -10.83 4.93 -12.60
C ALA A 205 -11.07 4.13 -11.33
N PHE A 206 -10.61 2.87 -11.29
CA PHE A 206 -10.69 2.02 -10.11
C PHE A 206 -9.86 2.56 -8.94
N TYR A 207 -8.59 2.91 -9.13
CA TYR A 207 -7.77 3.52 -8.08
C TYR A 207 -8.34 4.85 -7.60
N THR A 208 -8.85 5.65 -8.54
CA THR A 208 -9.52 6.92 -8.23
C THR A 208 -10.73 6.68 -7.34
N HIS A 209 -11.58 5.70 -7.66
CA HIS A 209 -12.75 5.36 -6.87
C HIS A 209 -12.39 4.92 -5.44
N ILE A 210 -11.41 4.02 -5.29
CA ILE A 210 -10.96 3.57 -3.96
C ILE A 210 -10.34 4.72 -3.15
N LEU A 211 -9.51 5.56 -3.76
CA LEU A 211 -8.92 6.70 -3.04
C LEU A 211 -9.96 7.77 -2.69
N GLN A 212 -11.05 7.87 -3.46
CA GLN A 212 -12.17 8.77 -3.18
C GLN A 212 -13.05 8.31 -2.01
N SER A 213 -13.08 7.02 -1.69
CA SER A 213 -13.81 6.53 -0.52
C SER A 213 -13.14 6.91 0.80
N THR A 214 -11.83 7.23 0.77
CA THR A 214 -11.10 7.64 1.98
C THR A 214 -11.54 9.02 2.49
N PRO A 215 -11.61 9.24 3.81
CA PRO A 215 -11.98 10.54 4.39
C PRO A 215 -11.04 11.68 3.97
N ASN A 216 -9.75 11.38 3.77
CA ASN A 216 -8.74 12.35 3.35
C ASN A 216 -7.79 11.75 2.31
N ARG A 217 -8.21 11.81 1.04
CA ARG A 217 -7.48 11.31 -0.12
C ARG A 217 -6.02 11.80 -0.21
N ILE A 218 -5.76 13.07 0.09
CA ILE A 218 -4.41 13.65 -0.01
C ILE A 218 -3.51 13.11 1.10
N LEU A 219 -4.03 12.98 2.32
CA LEU A 219 -3.30 12.36 3.43
C LEU A 219 -3.06 10.87 3.17
N ALA A 220 -4.04 10.16 2.62
CA ALA A 220 -3.91 8.76 2.23
C ALA A 220 -2.79 8.55 1.20
N VAL A 221 -2.73 9.36 0.13
CA VAL A 221 -1.63 9.29 -0.85
C VAL A 221 -0.28 9.60 -0.21
N LYS A 222 -0.19 10.59 0.69
CA LYS A 222 1.05 10.86 1.45
C LYS A 222 1.47 9.65 2.28
N TRP A 223 0.53 9.00 2.97
CA TRP A 223 0.81 7.77 3.72
C TRP A 223 1.29 6.66 2.78
N LEU A 224 0.60 6.38 1.67
CA LEU A 224 1.00 5.33 0.72
C LEU A 224 2.44 5.49 0.21
N TRP A 225 2.88 6.72 -0.08
CA TRP A 225 4.27 7.00 -0.45
C TRP A 225 5.26 6.76 0.70
N LEU A 226 4.90 7.14 1.92
CA LEU A 226 5.75 6.96 3.10
C LEU A 226 5.83 5.50 3.56
N LEU A 227 4.73 4.75 3.47
CA LEU A 227 4.68 3.30 3.70
C LEU A 227 5.61 2.57 2.72
N LYS A 228 5.59 2.98 1.44
CA LYS A 228 6.50 2.45 0.42
C LYS A 228 7.95 2.81 0.68
N GLY A 229 8.20 3.97 1.29
CA GLY A 229 9.55 4.46 1.53
C GLY A 229 10.24 5.04 0.29
N GLU A 230 9.57 5.07 -0.88
CA GLU A 230 10.12 5.50 -2.17
C GLU A 230 9.45 6.79 -2.65
N ILE A 231 9.80 7.95 -2.11
CA ILE A 231 9.36 9.23 -2.70
C ILE A 231 10.16 9.47 -3.98
N PRO A 232 9.53 9.63 -5.17
CA PRO A 232 10.25 9.79 -6.42
C PRO A 232 11.25 10.95 -6.38
N GLY A 233 12.47 10.69 -6.85
CA GLY A 233 13.59 11.65 -6.83
C GLY A 233 14.39 11.70 -5.53
N TRP A 234 14.11 10.83 -4.56
CA TRP A 234 14.85 10.76 -3.28
C TRP A 234 15.28 9.33 -2.96
N PRO A 235 16.34 9.15 -2.15
CA PRO A 235 16.71 7.83 -1.66
C PRO A 235 15.62 7.23 -0.75
N HIS A 236 15.60 5.90 -0.67
CA HIS A 236 14.63 5.15 0.12
C HIS A 236 14.69 5.53 1.61
N ILE A 237 13.54 5.86 2.22
CA ILE A 237 13.45 6.37 3.60
C ILE A 237 13.99 5.35 4.62
N PHE A 238 13.85 4.06 4.33
CA PHE A 238 14.30 2.98 5.23
C PHE A 238 15.65 2.38 4.82
N ASN A 239 16.48 3.10 4.06
CA ASN A 239 17.73 2.58 3.50
C ASN A 239 18.74 2.05 4.54
N ASP A 240 18.71 2.54 5.78
CA ASP A 240 19.60 2.06 6.85
C ASP A 240 19.04 0.90 7.65
N MET A 241 17.82 0.47 7.32
CA MET A 241 17.13 -0.60 8.03
C MET A 241 17.41 -1.93 7.32
N ARG A 242 17.61 -3.00 8.11
CA ARG A 242 17.86 -4.35 7.57
C ARG A 242 16.60 -5.01 7.02
N SER A 243 15.44 -4.54 7.46
CA SER A 243 14.12 -5.05 7.11
C SER A 243 13.12 -3.89 7.03
N PRO A 244 11.99 -4.06 6.32
CA PRO A 244 10.89 -3.11 6.38
C PRO A 244 10.45 -2.85 7.83
N PRO A 245 10.09 -1.62 8.19
CA PRO A 245 9.63 -1.30 9.53
C PRO A 245 8.24 -1.88 9.80
N ALA A 246 8.00 -2.32 11.03
CA ALA A 246 6.69 -2.78 11.47
C ALA A 246 5.63 -1.68 11.29
N ALA A 247 4.40 -2.08 10.93
CA ALA A 247 3.28 -1.17 10.70
C ALA A 247 3.01 -0.28 11.92
N PHE A 248 3.08 -0.85 13.12
CA PHE A 248 2.96 -0.12 14.38
C PHE A 248 3.92 1.08 14.49
N LEU A 249 5.18 0.94 14.05
CA LEU A 249 6.16 2.03 14.11
C LEU A 249 5.83 3.16 13.13
N LEU A 250 5.35 2.80 11.94
CA LEU A 250 4.88 3.77 10.95
C LEU A 250 3.64 4.49 11.44
N ASN A 251 2.71 3.80 12.09
CA ASN A 251 1.51 4.39 12.66
C ASN A 251 1.86 5.41 13.72
N LEU A 252 2.71 5.05 14.68
CA LEU A 252 3.20 5.99 15.70
C LEU A 252 3.89 7.21 15.11
N PHE A 253 4.62 7.04 14.02
CA PHE A 253 5.35 8.12 13.36
C PHE A 253 4.42 9.07 12.59
N LEU A 254 3.51 8.50 11.81
CA LEU A 254 2.66 9.23 10.85
C LEU A 254 1.36 9.75 11.47
N GLN A 255 0.93 9.20 12.62
CA GLN A 255 -0.29 9.61 13.31
C GLN A 255 -0.28 11.11 13.60
N THR A 256 -1.36 11.79 13.23
CA THR A 256 -1.57 13.22 13.52
C THR A 256 -2.83 13.41 14.34
N ASP A 257 -3.04 14.60 14.90
CA ASP A 257 -4.28 14.95 15.60
C ASP A 257 -5.53 14.75 14.71
N ASN A 258 -5.35 14.84 13.39
CA ASN A 258 -6.41 14.75 12.39
C ASN A 258 -6.52 13.37 11.71
N GLY A 259 -5.79 12.35 12.17
CA GLY A 259 -5.87 11.02 11.57
C GLY A 259 -4.91 10.00 12.18
N ASN A 260 -5.50 8.91 12.69
CA ASN A 260 -4.79 7.67 12.98
C ASN A 260 -4.76 6.76 11.74
N ALA A 261 -4.06 5.63 11.82
CA ALA A 261 -3.94 4.71 10.70
C ALA A 261 -5.32 4.23 10.20
N GLU A 262 -6.23 3.88 11.12
CA GLU A 262 -7.58 3.45 10.79
C GLU A 262 -8.34 4.47 9.94
N TYR A 263 -8.30 5.75 10.35
CA TYR A 263 -8.94 6.84 9.63
C TYR A 263 -8.36 7.10 8.22
N VAL A 264 -7.05 6.93 8.05
CA VAL A 264 -6.38 7.29 6.78
C VAL A 264 -6.34 6.13 5.79
N ILE A 265 -6.12 4.91 6.28
CA ILE A 265 -5.85 3.74 5.45
C ILE A 265 -6.76 2.54 5.74
N GLY A 266 -7.73 2.65 6.66
CA GLY A 266 -8.72 1.60 6.92
C GLY A 266 -9.51 1.19 5.67
N ASP A 267 -9.91 2.17 4.84
CA ASP A 267 -10.65 1.84 3.60
C ASP A 267 -9.74 1.33 2.46
N LEU A 268 -8.42 1.24 2.69
CA LEU A 268 -7.44 0.89 1.66
C LEU A 268 -6.97 -0.56 1.72
N HIS A 269 -7.67 -1.45 2.44
CA HIS A 269 -7.30 -2.86 2.52
C HIS A 269 -7.27 -3.60 1.17
N SER A 270 -7.94 -3.09 0.14
CA SER A 270 -7.86 -3.60 -1.24
C SER A 270 -6.55 -3.22 -1.95
N LEU A 271 -5.85 -2.20 -1.46
CA LEU A 271 -4.59 -1.70 -2.00
C LEU A 271 -3.37 -2.12 -1.16
N ILE A 272 -3.56 -2.29 0.15
CA ILE A 272 -2.51 -2.61 1.11
C ILE A 272 -2.94 -3.66 2.14
N ASP A 273 -2.03 -4.57 2.48
CA ASP A 273 -2.16 -5.49 3.61
C ASP A 273 -1.90 -4.72 4.91
N VAL A 274 -2.96 -4.49 5.68
CA VAL A 274 -2.88 -3.83 6.98
C VAL A 274 -2.87 -4.92 8.05
N PRO A 275 -1.77 -5.11 8.80
CA PRO A 275 -1.74 -6.13 9.84
C PRO A 275 -2.75 -5.83 10.97
N PRO A 276 -3.18 -6.85 11.72
CA PRO A 276 -4.05 -6.67 12.89
C PRO A 276 -3.50 -5.66 13.90
N SER A 277 -4.36 -4.93 14.60
CA SER A 277 -3.96 -3.86 15.53
C SER A 277 -3.12 -4.33 16.72
N ASP A 278 -3.16 -5.62 17.06
CA ASP A 278 -2.36 -6.26 18.11
C ASP A 278 -1.00 -6.80 17.61
N ASP A 279 -0.78 -6.81 16.29
CA ASP A 279 0.49 -7.18 15.68
C ASP A 279 1.47 -6.00 15.65
N LEU A 280 2.59 -6.15 16.37
CA LEU A 280 3.61 -5.11 16.55
C LEU A 280 4.84 -5.30 15.67
N GLU A 281 4.91 -6.37 14.88
CA GLU A 281 6.12 -6.78 14.17
C GLU A 281 5.90 -6.78 12.64
N THR A 282 4.69 -7.09 12.18
CA THR A 282 4.42 -7.21 10.74
C THR A 282 4.43 -5.83 10.05
N PRO A 283 5.17 -5.67 8.94
CA PRO A 283 5.12 -4.45 8.13
C PRO A 283 3.85 -4.39 7.29
N TYR A 284 3.49 -3.20 6.83
CA TYR A 284 2.53 -3.04 5.72
C TYR A 284 3.05 -3.76 4.47
N LYS A 285 2.16 -4.45 3.75
CA LYS A 285 2.49 -4.97 2.41
C LYS A 285 1.68 -4.23 1.35
N LEU A 286 2.34 -3.87 0.27
CA LEU A 286 1.74 -3.12 -0.83
C LEU A 286 1.46 -4.11 -1.96
N TYR A 287 0.21 -4.20 -2.42
CA TYR A 287 -0.16 -5.21 -3.42
C TYR A 287 0.21 -4.81 -4.84
N HIS A 288 -0.03 -3.55 -5.21
CA HIS A 288 -0.09 -3.16 -6.62
C HIS A 288 1.04 -2.20 -7.00
N LYS A 289 1.95 -2.65 -7.86
CA LYS A 289 2.97 -1.74 -8.44
C LYS A 289 2.32 -0.64 -9.30
N SER A 290 1.30 -1.00 -10.08
CA SER A 290 0.56 -0.10 -10.96
C SER A 290 -0.15 1.04 -10.23
N LEU A 291 -0.45 0.89 -8.93
CA LEU A 291 -0.96 1.98 -8.10
C LEU A 291 0.07 3.11 -8.00
N TYR A 292 1.34 2.79 -7.78
CA TYR A 292 2.39 3.80 -7.67
C TYR A 292 2.75 4.42 -9.04
N ASP A 293 2.66 3.64 -10.12
CA ASP A 293 2.77 4.19 -11.49
C ASP A 293 1.62 5.16 -11.82
N PHE A 294 0.44 4.96 -11.21
CA PHE A 294 -0.70 5.88 -11.29
C PHE A 294 -0.47 7.13 -10.44
N LEU A 295 -0.05 6.97 -9.18
CA LEU A 295 0.18 8.09 -8.23
C LEU A 295 1.35 9.00 -8.65
N GLU A 296 2.34 8.48 -9.38
CA GLU A 296 3.48 9.26 -9.87
C GLU A 296 3.10 10.16 -11.07
N SER A 297 2.02 9.83 -11.79
CA SER A 297 1.60 10.53 -13.00
C SER A 297 0.48 11.54 -12.73
N GLU A 298 0.80 12.83 -12.77
CA GLU A 298 -0.18 13.93 -12.61
C GLU A 298 -1.35 13.81 -13.60
N ASP A 299 -1.07 13.52 -14.87
CA ASP A 299 -2.08 13.35 -15.93
C ASP A 299 -3.08 12.22 -15.67
N ARG A 300 -2.67 11.19 -14.90
CA ARG A 300 -3.51 10.03 -14.57
C ARG A 300 -4.28 10.25 -13.27
N CYS A 301 -3.60 10.77 -12.25
CA CYS A 301 -4.12 10.93 -10.89
C CYS A 301 -5.03 12.17 -10.74
N GLY A 302 -4.84 13.17 -11.60
CA GLY A 302 -5.64 14.39 -11.64
C GLY A 302 -5.70 15.07 -10.26
N PRO A 303 -6.90 15.27 -9.66
CA PRO A 303 -7.05 16.01 -8.41
C PRO A 303 -6.51 15.29 -7.18
N ILE A 304 -6.14 14.00 -7.30
CA ILE A 304 -5.59 13.20 -6.20
C ILE A 304 -4.05 13.27 -6.21
N TYR A 305 -3.45 13.84 -7.26
CA TYR A 305 -2.01 13.94 -7.39
C TYR A 305 -1.39 14.70 -6.21
N VAL A 306 -0.32 14.14 -5.66
CA VAL A 306 0.46 14.76 -4.58
C VAL A 306 1.89 14.90 -5.04
N GLU A 307 2.36 16.13 -5.09
CA GLU A 307 3.75 16.41 -5.43
C GLU A 307 4.72 15.81 -4.41
N ASN A 308 5.87 15.35 -4.90
CA ASN A 308 6.95 14.81 -4.06
C ASN A 308 7.37 15.78 -2.94
N LEU A 309 7.32 17.09 -3.22
CA LEU A 309 7.63 18.12 -2.22
C LEU A 309 6.62 18.10 -1.07
N GLN A 310 5.32 17.93 -1.36
CA GLN A 310 4.28 17.87 -0.33
C GLN A 310 4.41 16.62 0.55
N CYS A 311 4.81 15.48 -0.01
CA CYS A 311 5.12 14.27 0.76
C CYS A 311 6.32 14.49 1.69
N ALA A 312 7.38 15.11 1.18
CA ALA A 312 8.58 15.42 1.96
C ALA A 312 8.31 16.48 3.04
N GLU A 313 7.46 17.49 2.77
CA GLU A 313 7.03 18.46 3.77
C GLU A 313 6.25 17.82 4.91
N PHE A 314 5.35 16.89 4.60
CA PHE A 314 4.59 16.15 5.59
C PHE A 314 5.52 15.29 6.46
N LEU A 315 6.43 14.54 5.83
CA LEU A 315 7.45 13.75 6.52
C LEU A 315 8.31 14.59 7.47
N TRP A 316 8.79 15.74 7.00
CA TRP A 316 9.55 16.66 7.83
C TRP A 316 8.71 17.23 8.97
N GLY A 317 7.45 17.58 8.73
CA GLY A 317 6.50 18.01 9.75
C GLY A 317 6.43 17.04 10.92
N ARG A 318 6.29 15.74 10.64
CA ARG A 318 6.29 14.69 11.67
C ARG A 318 7.58 14.63 12.47
N VAL A 319 8.73 14.73 11.80
CA VAL A 319 10.03 14.78 12.49
C VAL A 319 10.15 16.02 13.37
N PHE A 320 9.66 17.17 12.91
CA PHE A 320 9.64 18.41 13.69
C PHE A 320 8.82 18.26 14.95
N ASP A 321 7.62 17.70 14.84
CA ASP A 321 6.70 17.50 15.97
C ASP A 321 7.33 16.61 17.03
N ILE A 322 7.91 15.47 16.63
CA ILE A 322 8.54 14.50 17.55
C ILE A 322 9.74 15.11 18.27
N CYS A 323 10.59 15.85 17.54
CA CYS A 323 11.75 16.51 18.14
C CYS A 323 11.35 17.66 19.08
N THR A 324 10.24 18.36 18.79
CA THR A 324 9.73 19.43 19.63
C THR A 324 9.19 18.89 20.95
N HIS A 325 8.45 17.78 20.89
CA HIS A 325 7.88 17.11 22.06
C HIS A 325 8.83 16.11 22.73
N LYS A 326 10.03 15.92 22.18
CA LYS A 326 11.11 15.05 22.71
C LYS A 326 10.71 13.58 22.82
N GLY A 327 9.95 13.09 21.86
CA GLY A 327 9.48 11.71 21.80
C GLY A 327 7.97 11.61 21.56
N LEU A 328 7.44 10.40 21.75
CA LEU A 328 6.01 10.12 21.68
C LEU A 328 5.40 10.11 23.09
N PRO A 329 4.17 10.62 23.27
CA PRO A 329 3.43 10.43 24.51
C PRO A 329 2.97 8.97 24.64
N ALA A 330 3.12 8.41 25.85
CA ALA A 330 2.45 7.19 26.33
C ALA A 330 2.59 5.90 25.47
N CYS A 331 3.78 5.31 25.44
CA CYS A 331 4.01 3.92 24.99
C CYS A 331 4.78 3.11 26.05
N ARG A 332 4.73 1.77 25.96
CA ARG A 332 5.55 0.90 26.81
C ARG A 332 7.04 1.19 26.57
N PRO A 333 7.93 1.08 27.57
CA PRO A 333 9.35 1.41 27.41
C PRO A 333 10.05 0.65 26.27
N LEU A 334 9.70 -0.62 26.06
CA LEU A 334 10.25 -1.43 24.98
C LEU A 334 9.82 -0.91 23.59
N ASP A 335 8.54 -0.57 23.44
CA ASP A 335 7.98 -0.01 22.21
C ASP A 335 8.60 1.35 21.91
N GLN A 336 8.85 2.16 22.95
CA GLN A 336 9.56 3.43 22.83
C GLN A 336 11.00 3.25 22.34
N GLN A 337 11.74 2.24 22.84
CA GLN A 337 13.09 1.97 22.38
C GLN A 337 13.13 1.55 20.89
N LYS A 338 12.22 0.65 20.49
CA LYS A 338 12.06 0.25 19.07
C LYS A 338 11.75 1.47 18.19
N PHE A 339 10.84 2.33 18.65
CA PHE A 339 10.49 3.56 17.95
C PHE A 339 11.67 4.52 17.82
N LEU A 340 12.42 4.80 18.89
CA LEU A 340 13.57 5.69 18.81
C LEU A 340 14.64 5.14 17.86
N HIS A 341 14.89 3.83 17.89
CA HIS A 341 15.79 3.20 16.92
C HIS A 341 15.29 3.38 15.48
N PHE A 342 14.01 3.11 15.21
CA PHE A 342 13.39 3.36 13.91
C PHE A 342 13.52 4.84 13.47
N PHE A 343 13.11 5.77 14.33
CA PHE A 343 13.08 7.20 14.07
C PHE A 343 14.46 7.77 13.73
N PHE A 344 15.49 7.43 14.51
CA PHE A 344 16.85 7.94 14.29
C PHE A 344 17.57 7.29 13.10
N ASN A 345 17.05 6.18 12.56
CA ASN A 345 17.56 5.53 11.35
C ASN A 345 16.76 5.89 10.08
N LEU A 346 15.81 6.82 10.16
CA LEU A 346 15.12 7.33 8.97
C LEU A 346 16.11 8.08 8.05
N PHE A 347 16.17 7.65 6.79
CA PHE A 347 16.86 8.35 5.72
C PHE A 347 15.98 9.52 5.25
N MET A 348 16.19 10.69 5.84
CA MET A 348 15.38 11.86 5.51
C MET A 348 15.70 12.38 4.09
N PRO A 349 14.72 12.99 3.40
CA PRO A 349 14.95 13.83 2.21
C PRO A 349 16.02 14.90 2.48
N ASP A 350 16.86 15.25 1.50
CA ASP A 350 17.77 16.39 1.58
C ASP A 350 17.09 17.65 2.14
N ILE A 351 17.81 18.24 3.08
CA ILE A 351 17.41 19.33 3.93
C ILE A 351 17.31 20.64 3.15
N SER A 352 18.13 20.80 2.11
CA SER A 352 18.37 22.07 1.41
C SER A 352 17.11 22.79 0.87
N ARG A 353 16.03 22.05 0.61
CA ARG A 353 14.74 22.62 0.15
C ARG A 353 13.77 22.98 1.29
N PHE A 354 14.05 22.56 2.53
CA PHE A 354 13.14 22.69 3.69
C PHE A 354 13.75 23.53 4.83
N THR A 355 14.85 24.24 4.55
CA THR A 355 15.69 24.84 5.59
C THR A 355 15.10 26.03 6.30
N SER A 356 14.07 26.68 5.74
CA SER A 356 13.23 27.62 6.47
C SER A 356 12.56 26.96 7.70
N ARG A 357 12.22 25.66 7.63
CA ARG A 357 11.54 24.90 8.70
C ARG A 357 12.48 24.26 9.73
N LEU A 358 13.79 24.20 9.48
CA LEU A 358 14.81 23.73 10.46
C LEU A 358 15.06 24.69 11.64
N ASN A 359 14.11 25.57 11.98
CA ASN A 359 14.19 26.44 13.15
C ASN A 359 13.85 25.65 14.43
N PHE A 360 14.52 24.51 14.63
CA PHE A 360 14.44 23.79 15.89
C PHE A 360 14.90 24.69 17.03
N ALA A 361 14.15 24.67 18.13
CA ALA A 361 14.66 25.20 19.38
C ALA A 361 16.01 24.50 19.71
N PRO A 362 16.99 25.21 20.27
CA PRO A 362 18.27 24.61 20.66
C PRO A 362 18.12 23.34 21.52
N SER A 363 17.06 23.28 22.35
CA SER A 363 16.72 22.12 23.16
C SER A 363 16.27 20.91 22.35
N SER A 364 15.56 21.10 21.24
CA SER A 364 15.16 20.02 20.32
C SER A 364 16.35 19.47 19.54
N VAL A 365 17.26 20.35 19.10
CA VAL A 365 18.53 19.95 18.47
C VAL A 365 19.37 19.12 19.45
N ASP A 366 19.50 19.58 20.69
CA ASP A 366 20.24 18.85 21.73
C ASP A 366 19.60 17.50 22.05
N TRP A 367 18.27 17.43 22.13
CA TRP A 367 17.57 16.16 22.32
C TRP A 367 17.82 15.19 21.17
N TRP A 368 17.68 15.65 19.91
CA TRP A 368 17.89 14.82 18.74
C TRP A 368 19.33 14.32 18.66
N ALA A 369 20.31 15.21 18.88
CA ALA A 369 21.73 14.85 18.86
C ALA A 369 22.05 13.82 19.95
N SER A 370 21.51 14.00 21.15
CA SER A 370 21.66 13.03 22.25
C SER A 370 21.06 11.67 21.91
N GLY A 371 19.88 11.63 21.29
CA GLY A 371 19.23 10.38 20.89
C GLY A 371 19.96 9.65 19.76
N CYS A 372 20.41 10.37 18.73
CA CYS A 372 21.18 9.77 17.63
C CYS A 372 22.49 9.13 18.10
N VAL A 373 23.20 9.76 19.04
CA VAL A 373 24.41 9.16 19.63
C VAL A 373 24.12 7.77 20.21
N LEU A 374 22.94 7.53 20.77
CA LEU A 374 22.56 6.23 21.31
C LEU A 374 22.07 5.26 20.22
N HIS A 375 21.31 5.76 19.25
CA HIS A 375 20.51 4.90 18.36
C HIS A 375 20.98 4.82 16.90
N SER A 376 21.78 5.77 16.40
CA SER A 376 22.08 5.87 14.96
C SER A 376 23.40 6.59 14.65
N GLU A 377 24.42 5.82 14.28
CA GLU A 377 25.70 6.36 13.76
C GLU A 377 25.54 7.00 12.38
N GLN A 378 24.74 6.39 11.50
CA GLN A 378 24.49 6.92 10.16
C GLN A 378 23.69 8.23 10.20
N GLY A 379 22.68 8.31 11.08
CA GLY A 379 21.86 9.51 11.26
C GLY A 379 22.69 10.72 11.69
N ILE A 380 23.57 10.55 12.69
CA ILE A 380 24.38 11.67 13.19
C ILE A 380 25.42 12.14 12.18
N MET A 381 26.07 11.22 11.45
CA MET A 381 27.01 11.55 10.37
C MET A 381 26.32 12.36 9.27
N ARG A 382 25.16 11.91 8.80
CA ARG A 382 24.41 12.59 7.74
C ARG A 382 23.94 13.96 8.17
N MET A 383 23.45 14.11 9.39
CA MET A 383 23.02 15.42 9.88
C MET A 383 24.20 16.39 9.95
N LEU A 384 25.38 15.94 10.42
CA LEU A 384 26.60 16.77 10.44
C LEU A 384 27.00 17.29 9.05
N TYR A 385 26.81 16.45 8.02
CA TYR A 385 27.09 16.75 6.63
C TYR A 385 26.04 17.69 6.03
N ARG A 386 24.76 17.33 6.12
CA ARG A 386 23.66 18.01 5.43
C ARG A 386 23.42 19.44 5.91
N VAL A 387 23.53 19.69 7.22
CA VAL A 387 23.40 21.06 7.76
C VAL A 387 24.49 22.02 7.26
N HIS A 388 25.55 21.48 6.62
CA HIS A 388 26.62 22.27 6.06
C HIS A 388 26.55 22.45 4.54
N LEU A 389 25.81 21.61 3.82
CA LEU A 389 25.68 21.70 2.37
C LEU A 389 25.23 23.07 1.90
N GLU A 390 24.36 23.73 2.66
CA GLU A 390 23.87 25.09 2.36
C GLU A 390 24.82 26.22 2.74
N CYS A 391 25.89 25.94 3.48
CA CYS A 391 26.81 26.99 3.90
C CYS A 391 27.69 27.45 2.74
N HIS A 392 28.11 28.71 2.78
CA HIS A 392 29.20 29.18 1.93
C HIS A 392 30.54 28.71 2.50
N TRP A 393 31.54 28.56 1.64
CA TRP A 393 32.86 28.10 2.06
C TRP A 393 33.53 29.05 3.07
N TYR A 394 33.24 30.35 2.97
CA TYR A 394 33.76 31.38 3.87
C TYR A 394 32.89 31.62 5.10
N TRP A 395 31.65 31.10 5.15
CA TRP A 395 30.74 31.36 6.27
C TRP A 395 29.69 30.27 6.51
N CYS A 396 29.66 29.76 7.75
CA CYS A 396 28.61 28.86 8.22
C CYS A 396 27.38 29.63 8.73
N SER A 397 26.19 29.16 8.34
CA SER A 397 24.91 29.65 8.88
C SER A 397 24.80 29.41 10.39
N LEU A 398 23.91 30.17 11.06
CA LEU A 398 23.65 29.99 12.49
C LEU A 398 23.14 28.57 12.80
N LYS A 399 22.30 28.02 11.91
CA LYS A 399 21.76 26.66 11.98
C LYS A 399 22.86 25.60 11.92
N CYS A 400 23.76 25.72 10.95
CA CYS A 400 24.92 24.84 10.83
C CYS A 400 25.77 24.87 12.11
N LYS A 401 26.04 26.06 12.66
CA LYS A 401 26.78 26.21 13.91
C LYS A 401 26.08 25.54 15.10
N LEU A 402 24.77 25.73 15.24
CA LEU A 402 23.96 25.13 16.29
C LEU A 402 24.01 23.60 16.25
N TRP A 403 23.68 23.02 15.10
CA TRP A 403 23.67 21.57 14.88
C TRP A 403 25.05 20.94 15.08
N ARG A 404 26.08 21.48 14.43
CA ARG A 404 27.46 20.95 14.57
C ARG A 404 27.97 21.05 16.00
N LYS A 405 27.70 22.16 16.70
CA LYS A 405 28.09 22.31 18.11
C LYS A 405 27.39 21.29 19.00
N SER A 406 26.10 21.05 18.79
CA SER A 406 25.34 20.05 19.52
C SER A 406 25.85 18.64 19.28
N ILE A 407 25.94 18.22 18.02
CA ILE A 407 26.44 16.90 17.61
C ILE A 407 27.81 16.63 18.21
N LEU A 408 28.79 17.52 17.99
CA LEU A 408 30.15 17.31 18.47
C LEU A 408 30.24 17.27 20.00
N ARG A 409 29.39 18.01 20.71
CA ARG A 409 29.32 17.99 22.19
C ARG A 409 28.79 16.65 22.69
N HIS A 410 27.70 16.13 22.10
CA HIS A 410 27.13 14.84 22.51
C HIS A 410 28.03 13.66 22.12
N CYS A 411 28.63 13.67 20.93
CA CYS A 411 29.61 12.66 20.50
C CYS A 411 30.82 12.62 21.44
N LYS A 412 31.41 13.78 21.78
CA LYS A 412 32.53 13.83 22.75
C LYS A 412 32.14 13.29 24.12
N LYS A 413 30.93 13.60 24.60
CA LYS A 413 30.44 13.12 25.89
C LYS A 413 30.27 11.59 25.93
N ALA A 414 29.91 10.99 24.79
CA ALA A 414 29.76 9.55 24.65
C ALA A 414 31.05 8.83 24.20
N ASP A 415 32.21 9.50 24.28
CA ASP A 415 33.52 8.98 23.88
C ASP A 415 33.65 8.54 22.41
N TRP A 416 32.96 9.22 21.49
CA TRP A 416 33.10 8.99 20.06
C TRP A 416 34.40 9.59 19.52
N GLU A 417 34.89 9.04 18.42
CA GLU A 417 35.81 9.76 17.55
C GLU A 417 35.06 10.94 16.93
N VAL A 418 35.70 12.11 16.92
CA VAL A 418 35.11 13.34 16.37
C VAL A 418 36.03 14.01 15.37
N PRO A 419 35.48 14.69 14.34
CA PRO A 419 36.29 15.32 13.31
C PRO A 419 37.28 16.34 13.89
N SER A 420 38.51 16.28 13.38
CA SER A 420 39.55 17.24 13.75
C SER A 420 39.21 18.65 13.27
N ARG A 421 39.85 19.67 13.86
CA ARG A 421 39.73 21.05 13.38
C ARG A 421 40.12 21.17 11.90
N THR A 422 41.17 20.47 11.48
CA THR A 422 41.63 20.43 10.10
C THR A 422 40.58 19.84 9.16
N TRP A 423 39.91 18.75 9.56
CA TRP A 423 38.84 18.16 8.78
C TRP A 423 37.66 19.13 8.66
N LEU A 424 37.22 19.75 9.76
CA LEU A 424 36.13 20.73 9.75
C LEU A 424 36.43 21.94 8.88
N LEU A 425 37.70 22.36 8.80
CA LEU A 425 38.14 23.42 7.89
C LEU A 425 38.11 22.96 6.44
N ARG A 426 38.67 21.77 6.13
CA ARG A 426 38.65 21.22 4.77
C ARG A 426 37.22 21.02 4.26
N ASN A 427 36.31 20.55 5.11
CA ASN A 427 34.91 20.34 4.76
C ASN A 427 34.16 21.65 4.43
N ARG A 428 34.69 22.82 4.82
CA ARG A 428 34.15 24.11 4.34
C ARG A 428 34.46 24.36 2.87
N PHE A 429 35.63 23.92 2.40
CA PHE A 429 36.06 24.10 1.02
C PHE A 429 35.55 22.98 0.12
N ASP A 430 35.63 21.74 0.60
CA ASP A 430 35.11 20.56 -0.08
C ASP A 430 33.92 20.00 0.69
N LYS A 431 32.73 20.31 0.18
CA LYS A 431 31.47 19.91 0.78
C LYS A 431 31.23 18.41 0.70
N PHE A 432 31.90 17.68 -0.18
CA PHE A 432 31.70 16.25 -0.44
C PHE A 432 32.75 15.37 0.25
N LEU A 433 33.56 15.96 1.14
CA LEU A 433 34.50 15.24 1.99
C LEU A 433 33.80 14.12 2.76
N ASP A 434 34.30 12.90 2.58
CA ASP A 434 33.75 11.71 3.20
C ASP A 434 33.82 11.82 4.74
N PRO A 435 32.67 11.76 5.45
CA PRO A 435 32.63 11.71 6.89
C PRO A 435 32.91 10.30 7.45
N SER A 436 32.96 9.27 6.60
CA SER A 436 33.17 7.89 7.00
C SER A 436 34.53 7.73 7.68
N GLY A 437 34.51 7.42 8.99
CA GLY A 437 35.72 7.22 9.79
C GLY A 437 36.23 8.42 10.58
N VAL A 438 35.62 9.60 10.47
CA VAL A 438 35.98 10.77 11.33
C VAL A 438 34.99 11.03 12.47
N LEU A 439 33.77 10.48 12.37
CA LEU A 439 32.73 10.59 13.38
C LEU A 439 32.10 9.22 13.66
N ARG A 440 32.74 8.39 14.47
CA ARG A 440 32.27 7.01 14.74
C ARG A 440 32.35 6.65 16.21
N ARG A 441 31.61 5.62 16.62
CA ARG A 441 31.80 5.01 17.93
C ARG A 441 33.21 4.42 18.00
N LYS A 442 33.92 4.67 19.10
CA LYS A 442 35.12 3.87 19.39
C LYS A 442 34.67 2.44 19.62
N ALA A 443 35.39 1.48 19.05
CA ALA A 443 35.13 0.08 19.34
C ALA A 443 35.29 -0.14 20.85
N GLU A 444 34.32 -0.80 21.48
CA GLU A 444 34.50 -1.27 22.86
C GLU A 444 35.77 -2.15 22.89
N PRO A 445 36.64 -1.99 23.89
CA PRO A 445 37.76 -2.90 24.05
C PRO A 445 37.18 -4.31 24.13
N LYS A 446 37.57 -5.18 23.18
CA LYS A 446 37.25 -6.60 23.27
C LYS A 446 37.70 -7.06 24.66
N CYS A 447 36.77 -7.47 25.51
CA CYS A 447 37.12 -8.14 26.77
C CYS A 447 38.05 -9.31 26.40
N ALA A 448 39.30 -9.22 26.86
CA ALA A 448 40.31 -10.25 26.72
C ALA A 448 40.05 -11.39 27.70
#